data_AF-A0A968CVI1-F1
#
_entry.id   AF-A0A968CVI1-F1
#
_cell.length_a   1.000
_cell.length_b   1.000
_cell.length_c   1.000
_cell.angle_alpha   90.00
_cell.angle_beta   90.00
_cell.angle_gamma   90.00
#
_symmetry.space_group_name_H-M   'P 1'
#
loop_
_entity.id
_entity.type
_entity.pdbx_description
1 polymer ?
#
loop_
_entity_poly.entity_id
_entity_poly.type
_entity_poly.pdbx_seq_one_letter_code
_entity_poly.pdbx_strand_id
1 'polypeptide(L)'
;ERLIQTSQGQGRINTAFIERLNATFRQRLAPLVRRTRALARQPETLRAGMYVVGCIYNFCTYHQSLRIPLYLSERRRRWLRRTPAIAAGLTDHCWTVQELFLFKVPPPRWAPPKRRGRPSKETLRLIEQWC
;
A
#
# COMPACT_ATOMS: atom_id res chain seq x y z
N GLU A 1 -5.04 6.40 24.81
CA GLU A 1 -3.71 5.73 24.88
C GLU A 1 -3.65 4.42 24.11
N ARG A 2 -4.56 3.45 24.33
CA ARG A 2 -4.58 2.17 23.58
C ARG A 2 -4.49 2.30 22.04
N LEU A 3 -5.30 3.17 21.42
CA LEU A 3 -5.29 3.37 19.95
C LEU A 3 -3.94 3.86 19.41
N ILE A 4 -3.19 4.64 20.19
CA ILE A 4 -1.87 5.14 19.81
C ILE A 4 -0.86 4.00 19.85
N GLN A 5 -0.91 3.16 20.88
CA GLN A 5 -0.11 1.95 20.97
C GLN A 5 -0.38 1.00 19.80
N THR A 6 -1.65 0.78 19.45
CA THR A 6 -2.03 -0.14 18.36
C THR A 6 -1.64 0.38 16.97
N SER A 7 -1.71 1.71 16.75
CA SER A 7 -1.46 2.30 15.43
C SER A 7 -0.03 2.78 15.22
N GLN A 8 0.67 3.25 16.27
CA GLN A 8 1.97 3.91 16.17
C GLN A 8 3.01 3.38 17.20
N GLY A 9 2.64 2.44 18.07
CA GLY A 9 3.51 1.86 19.11
C GLY A 9 3.73 2.80 20.29
N GLN A 10 4.40 3.94 20.08
CA GLN A 10 4.61 5.01 21.06
C GLN A 10 4.62 6.38 20.35
N GLY A 11 4.22 7.45 21.04
CA GLY A 11 4.33 8.83 20.55
C GLY A 11 3.02 9.61 20.48
N ARG A 12 3.04 10.76 19.79
CA ARG A 12 1.87 11.64 19.58
C ARG A 12 1.23 11.30 18.24
N ILE A 13 -0.11 11.33 18.18
CA ILE A 13 -0.87 11.12 16.94
C ILE A 13 -0.34 12.08 15.86
N ASN A 14 0.36 11.52 14.88
CA ASN A 14 0.81 12.24 13.71
C ASN A 14 -0.10 11.91 12.52
N THR A 15 -0.80 12.90 11.97
CA THR A 15 -1.65 12.75 10.78
C THR A 15 -0.96 13.17 9.49
N ALA A 16 0.28 13.68 9.55
CA ALA A 16 0.96 14.28 8.40
C ALA A 16 1.11 13.32 7.21
N PHE A 17 1.23 12.02 7.45
CA PHE A 17 1.30 11.02 6.38
C PHE A 17 -0.04 10.84 5.66
N ILE A 18 -1.16 10.82 6.40
CA ILE A 18 -2.50 10.75 5.83
C ILE A 18 -2.80 12.04 5.07
N GLU A 19 -2.48 13.19 5.65
CA GLU A 19 -2.73 14.48 5.01
C GLU A 19 -1.90 14.67 3.72
N ARG A 20 -0.67 14.18 3.68
CA ARG A 20 0.14 14.18 2.45
C ARG A 20 -0.47 13.33 1.35
N LEU A 21 -0.98 12.14 1.69
CA LEU A 21 -1.65 11.27 0.73
C LEU A 21 -2.96 11.91 0.26
N ASN A 22 -3.76 12.48 1.16
CA ASN A 22 -4.97 13.23 0.81
C ASN A 22 -4.67 14.41 -0.11
N ALA A 23 -3.60 15.18 0.17
CA ALA A 23 -3.16 16.25 -0.72
C ALA A 23 -2.81 15.71 -2.11
N THR A 24 -2.14 14.56 -2.19
CA THR A 24 -1.83 13.90 -3.47
C THR A 24 -3.08 13.49 -4.23
N PHE A 25 -4.08 12.93 -3.53
CA PHE A 25 -5.37 12.60 -4.14
C PHE A 25 -6.07 13.83 -4.69
N ARG A 26 -6.13 14.93 -3.92
CA ARG A 26 -6.73 16.19 -4.39
C ARG A 26 -5.96 16.81 -5.56
N GLN A 27 -4.65 16.60 -5.65
CA GLN A 27 -3.84 17.08 -6.78
C GLN A 27 -4.02 16.25 -8.07
N ARG A 28 -4.29 14.95 -7.95
CA ARG A 28 -4.28 14.02 -9.09
C ARG A 28 -5.66 13.55 -9.54
N LEU A 29 -6.68 13.66 -8.70
CA LEU A 29 -8.04 13.24 -9.01
C LEU A 29 -8.95 14.46 -9.07
N ALA A 30 -9.38 14.81 -10.29
CA ALA A 30 -10.26 15.95 -10.54
C ALA A 30 -11.52 15.98 -9.66
N PRO A 31 -12.20 14.85 -9.36
CA PRO A 31 -13.36 14.86 -8.48
C PRO A 31 -13.08 15.21 -7.01
N LEU A 32 -11.81 15.13 -6.57
CA LEU A 32 -11.42 15.41 -5.18
C LEU A 32 -10.90 16.83 -4.97
N VAL A 33 -10.78 17.63 -6.04
CA VAL A 33 -10.44 19.05 -5.93
C VAL A 33 -11.58 19.80 -5.24
N ARG A 34 -11.26 20.72 -4.32
CA ARG A 34 -12.23 21.46 -3.47
C ARG A 34 -13.36 22.14 -4.24
N ARG A 35 -13.10 22.66 -5.44
CA ARG A 35 -14.06 23.34 -6.31
C ARG A 35 -14.00 22.73 -7.71
N THR A 36 -14.48 21.49 -7.83
CA THR A 36 -14.44 20.74 -9.09
C THR A 36 -15.76 20.85 -9.87
N ARG A 37 -15.65 20.79 -11.19
CA ARG A 37 -16.79 20.57 -12.10
C ARG A 37 -16.95 19.09 -12.50
N ALA A 38 -16.02 18.24 -12.10
CA ALA A 38 -15.99 16.81 -12.43
C ALA A 38 -16.57 15.98 -11.28
N LEU A 39 -17.90 15.98 -11.11
CA LEU A 39 -18.55 15.21 -10.05
C LEU A 39 -18.38 13.71 -10.29
N ALA A 40 -17.91 12.98 -9.27
CA ALA A 40 -17.92 11.52 -9.29
C ALA A 40 -19.37 11.01 -9.14
N ARG A 41 -19.91 10.39 -10.20
CA ARG A 41 -21.27 9.82 -10.19
C ARG A 41 -21.33 8.42 -9.59
N GLN A 42 -20.22 7.68 -9.67
CA GLN A 42 -20.11 6.31 -9.19
C GLN A 42 -18.99 6.25 -8.14
N PRO A 43 -19.30 5.83 -6.90
CA PRO A 43 -18.29 5.71 -5.86
C PRO A 43 -17.20 4.68 -6.20
N GLU A 44 -17.54 3.64 -6.99
CA GLU A 44 -16.61 2.59 -7.43
C GLU A 44 -15.48 3.17 -8.29
N THR A 45 -15.81 4.03 -9.25
CA THR A 45 -14.83 4.69 -10.13
C THR A 45 -13.89 5.59 -9.34
N LEU A 46 -14.41 6.34 -8.37
CA LEU A 46 -13.59 7.15 -7.48
C LEU A 46 -12.65 6.27 -6.65
N ARG A 47 -13.18 5.18 -6.08
CA ARG A 47 -12.40 4.24 -5.26
C ARG A 47 -11.28 3.60 -6.07
N ALA A 48 -11.55 3.14 -7.29
CA ALA A 48 -10.56 2.60 -8.20
C ALA A 48 -9.46 3.63 -8.52
N GLY A 49 -9.83 4.87 -8.83
CA GLY A 49 -8.87 5.95 -9.07
C GLY A 49 -7.99 6.25 -7.85
N MET A 50 -8.56 6.26 -6.65
CA MET A 50 -7.81 6.40 -5.40
C MET A 50 -6.82 5.27 -5.19
N TYR A 51 -7.19 4.01 -5.47
CA TYR A 51 -6.26 2.89 -5.40
C TYR A 51 -5.10 3.03 -6.39
N VAL A 52 -5.37 3.38 -7.64
CA VAL A 52 -4.32 3.58 -8.65
C VAL A 52 -3.35 4.67 -8.22
N VAL A 53 -3.86 5.84 -7.82
CA VAL A 53 -3.01 6.96 -7.38
C VAL A 53 -2.24 6.60 -6.11
N GLY A 54 -2.88 5.92 -5.17
CA GLY A 54 -2.27 5.48 -3.92
C GLY A 54 -1.15 4.48 -4.15
N CYS A 55 -1.34 3.52 -5.05
CA CYS A 55 -0.31 2.56 -5.43
C CYS A 55 0.87 3.25 -6.12
N ILE A 56 0.63 4.16 -7.08
CA ILE A 56 1.71 4.93 -7.72
C ILE A 56 2.48 5.78 -6.71
N TYR A 57 1.79 6.39 -5.75
CA TYR A 57 2.42 7.16 -4.67
C TYR A 57 3.31 6.30 -3.77
N ASN A 58 2.86 5.08 -3.44
CA ASN A 58 3.56 4.18 -2.51
C ASN A 58 4.68 3.37 -3.14
N PHE A 59 4.51 2.90 -4.38
CA PHE A 59 5.42 1.96 -5.04
C PHE A 59 6.29 2.62 -6.11
N CYS A 60 5.79 3.63 -6.83
CA CYS A 60 6.44 4.15 -8.04
C CYS A 60 7.09 5.53 -7.85
N THR A 61 6.92 6.18 -6.70
CA THR A 61 7.40 7.55 -6.47
C THR A 61 8.37 7.60 -5.30
N TYR A 62 9.58 8.11 -5.52
CA TYR A 62 10.53 8.37 -4.44
C TYR A 62 10.11 9.59 -3.61
N HIS A 63 10.21 9.48 -2.28
CA HIS A 63 9.85 10.55 -1.37
C HIS A 63 11.06 11.18 -0.72
N GLN A 64 11.10 12.51 -0.73
CA GLN A 64 12.23 13.25 -0.21
C GLN A 64 12.42 13.05 1.30
N SER A 65 11.33 13.01 2.06
CA SER A 65 11.33 12.83 3.52
C SER A 65 11.65 11.41 3.97
N LEU A 66 11.65 10.43 3.05
CA LEU A 66 11.96 9.03 3.36
C LEU A 66 13.42 8.67 3.05
N ARG A 67 14.22 9.61 2.55
CA ARG A 67 15.62 9.36 2.19
C ARG A 67 16.47 9.05 3.43
N ILE A 68 17.36 8.07 3.33
CA ILE A 68 18.31 7.72 4.39
C ILE A 68 19.72 8.26 4.03
N PRO A 69 20.47 8.85 4.98
CA PRO A 69 21.89 9.10 4.79
C PRO A 69 22.70 7.82 4.59
N LEU A 70 23.48 7.78 3.52
CA LEU A 70 24.59 6.84 3.38
C LEU A 70 25.89 7.61 3.63
N TYR A 71 26.58 7.27 4.71
CA TYR A 71 27.88 7.84 5.07
C TYR A 71 28.98 7.00 4.42
N LEU A 72 29.69 7.60 3.45
CA LEU A 72 30.81 6.95 2.75
C LEU A 72 32.16 7.33 3.37
N SER A 73 32.22 8.49 4.03
CA SER A 73 33.33 9.02 4.80
C SER A 73 32.78 10.12 5.73
N GLU A 74 33.54 10.56 6.74
CA GLU A 74 33.16 11.65 7.65
C GLU A 74 32.68 12.92 6.93
N ARG A 75 33.20 13.18 5.72
CA ARG A 75 32.87 14.37 4.92
C ARG A 75 32.02 14.08 3.68
N ARG A 76 31.68 12.82 3.39
CA ARG A 76 30.94 12.42 2.18
C ARG A 76 29.66 11.67 2.54
N ARG A 77 28.53 12.34 2.34
CA ARG A 77 27.18 11.79 2.49
C ARG A 77 26.49 11.67 1.13
N ARG A 78 25.88 10.52 0.87
CA ARG A 78 24.88 10.34 -0.20
C ARG A 78 23.51 10.08 0.42
N TRP A 79 22.46 10.23 -0.38
CA TRP A 79 21.10 9.98 0.04
C TRP A 79 20.52 8.79 -0.69
N LEU A 80 20.15 7.74 0.05
CA LEU A 80 19.41 6.62 -0.49
C LEU A 80 17.96 7.04 -0.68
N ARG A 81 17.49 7.02 -1.93
CA ARG A 81 16.09 7.32 -2.28
C ARG A 81 15.22 6.13 -1.89
N ARG A 82 14.07 6.40 -1.28
CA ARG A 82 13.09 5.36 -0.91
C ARG A 82 11.67 5.78 -1.28
N THR A 83 10.89 4.81 -1.72
CA THR A 83 9.44 4.92 -1.81
C THR A 83 8.84 4.53 -0.44
N PRO A 84 7.57 4.88 -0.15
CA PRO A 84 6.89 4.41 1.05
C PRO A 84 6.91 2.88 1.18
N ALA A 85 6.71 2.16 0.09
CA ALA A 85 6.75 0.69 0.09
C ALA A 85 8.15 0.15 0.44
N ILE A 86 9.23 0.78 -0.06
CA ILE A 86 10.60 0.43 0.34
C ILE A 86 10.84 0.76 1.83
N ALA A 87 10.39 1.92 2.29
CA ALA A 87 10.57 2.32 3.69
C ALA A 87 9.80 1.40 4.66
N ALA A 88 8.70 0.81 4.21
CA ALA A 88 7.91 -0.19 4.95
C ALA A 88 8.43 -1.64 4.79
N GLY A 89 9.44 -1.89 3.95
CA GLY A 89 9.96 -3.23 3.69
C GLY A 89 9.04 -4.13 2.86
N LEU A 90 8.06 -3.55 2.14
CA LEU A 90 7.14 -4.29 1.27
C LEU A 90 7.77 -4.66 -0.08
N THR A 91 8.80 -3.92 -0.49
CA THR A 91 9.56 -4.14 -1.72
C THR A 91 10.97 -3.58 -1.55
N ASP A 92 11.90 -4.05 -2.36
CA ASP A 92 13.31 -3.67 -2.38
C ASP A 92 13.66 -2.65 -3.46
N HIS A 93 12.72 -2.34 -4.38
CA HIS A 93 12.96 -1.45 -5.50
C HIS A 93 11.78 -0.50 -5.75
N CYS A 94 12.00 0.50 -6.61
CA CYS A 94 10.94 1.40 -7.06
C CYS A 94 10.28 0.79 -8.28
N TRP A 95 8.98 0.56 -8.18
CA TRP A 95 8.22 -0.11 -9.24
C TRP A 95 8.01 0.83 -10.41
N THR A 96 7.97 0.28 -11.61
CA THR A 96 7.42 1.00 -12.77
C THR A 96 5.89 0.97 -12.73
N VAL A 97 5.23 1.93 -13.40
CA VAL A 97 3.76 1.90 -13.52
C VAL A 97 3.30 0.64 -14.26
N GLN A 98 4.07 0.22 -15.28
CA GLN A 98 3.79 -1.01 -16.01
C GLN A 98 3.86 -2.25 -15.11
N GLU A 99 4.93 -2.37 -14.31
CA GLU A 99 5.08 -3.47 -13.35
C GLU A 99 3.93 -3.49 -12.35
N LEU A 100 3.54 -2.34 -11.82
CA LEU A 100 2.41 -2.23 -10.88
C LEU A 100 1.11 -2.81 -11.46
N PHE A 101 0.83 -2.60 -12.75
CA PHE A 101 -0.38 -3.12 -13.40
C PHE A 101 -0.25 -4.56 -13.89
N LEU A 102 0.96 -5.02 -14.19
CA LEU A 102 1.21 -6.37 -14.69
C LEU A 102 1.46 -7.39 -13.57
N PHE A 103 1.80 -6.92 -12.37
CA PHE A 103 2.10 -7.78 -11.24
C PHE A 103 0.91 -8.68 -10.90
N LYS A 104 1.17 -9.99 -10.92
CA LYS A 104 0.18 -11.01 -10.58
C LYS A 104 0.25 -11.26 -9.08
N VAL A 105 -0.80 -10.82 -8.38
CA VAL A 105 -0.98 -11.15 -6.97
C VAL A 105 -1.25 -12.65 -6.89
N PRO A 106 -0.44 -13.43 -6.14
CA PRO A 106 -0.71 -14.84 -5.96
C PRO A 106 -2.10 -15.00 -5.32
N PRO A 107 -2.89 -16.00 -5.74
CA PRO A 107 -4.17 -16.27 -5.09
C PRO A 107 -3.94 -16.52 -3.60
N PRO A 108 -4.94 -16.22 -2.75
CA PRO A 108 -4.84 -16.57 -1.34
C PRO A 108 -4.54 -18.07 -1.21
N ARG A 109 -3.81 -18.44 -0.16
CA ARG A 109 -3.60 -19.85 0.17
C ARG A 109 -4.95 -20.54 0.18
N TRP A 110 -5.02 -21.70 -0.46
CA TRP A 110 -6.23 -22.49 -0.47
C TRP A 110 -6.63 -22.80 0.97
N ALA A 111 -7.91 -22.63 1.28
CA ALA A 111 -8.48 -22.97 2.56
C ALA A 111 -9.72 -23.84 2.30
N PRO A 112 -9.95 -24.88 3.12
CA PRO A 112 -11.11 -25.74 2.93
C PRO A 112 -12.39 -24.92 3.10
N PRO A 113 -13.42 -25.18 2.26
CA PRO A 113 -14.70 -24.49 2.38
C PRO A 113 -15.31 -24.75 3.75
N LYS A 114 -15.78 -23.70 4.42
CA LYS A 114 -16.49 -23.84 5.70
C LYS A 114 -17.81 -24.57 5.47
N ARG A 115 -17.86 -25.84 5.85
CA ARG A 115 -19.02 -26.73 5.71
C ARG A 115 -19.48 -27.23 7.08
N ARG A 116 -20.79 -27.37 7.27
CA ARG A 116 -21.37 -28.12 8.40
C ARG A 116 -21.41 -29.62 8.07
N GLY A 117 -21.04 -30.45 9.05
CA GLY A 117 -21.04 -31.92 8.92
C GLY A 117 -19.68 -32.51 8.55
N ARG A 118 -19.63 -33.83 8.37
CA ARG A 118 -18.39 -34.57 8.08
C ARG A 118 -17.82 -34.21 6.70
N PRO A 119 -16.54 -33.84 6.58
CA PRO A 119 -15.89 -33.63 5.28
C PRO A 119 -15.86 -34.91 4.44
N SER A 120 -15.90 -34.79 3.11
CA SER A 120 -15.71 -35.95 2.23
C SER A 120 -14.24 -36.41 2.28
N LYS A 121 -13.98 -37.66 1.90
CA LYS A 121 -12.61 -38.18 1.80
C LYS A 121 -11.76 -37.37 0.82
N GLU A 122 -12.36 -36.87 -0.27
CA GLU A 122 -11.69 -35.99 -1.23
C GLU A 122 -11.30 -34.66 -0.61
N THR A 123 -12.18 -34.04 0.18
CA THR A 123 -11.85 -32.80 0.89
C THR A 123 -10.74 -33.02 1.92
N LEU A 124 -10.75 -34.15 2.64
CA LEU A 124 -9.67 -34.50 3.58
C LEU A 124 -8.32 -34.65 2.87
N ARG A 125 -8.28 -35.27 1.69
CA ARG A 125 -7.05 -35.37 0.87
C ARG A 125 -6.54 -34.00 0.43
N LEU A 126 -7.43 -33.09 0.02
CA LEU A 126 -7.05 -31.72 -0.34
C LEU A 126 -6.53 -30.94 0.87
N ILE A 127 -7.13 -31.13 2.05
CA ILE A 127 -6.62 -30.54 3.29
C ILE A 127 -5.21 -31.06 3.57
N GLU A 128 -4.99 -32.37 3.53
CA GLU A 128 -3.66 -32.96 3.74
C GLU A 128 -2.61 -32.47 2.73
N GLN A 129 -3.01 -32.21 1.48
CA GLN A 129 -2.11 -31.73 0.44
C GLN A 129 -1.77 -30.23 0.55
N TRP A 130 -2.73 -29.39 0.96
CA TRP A 130 -2.65 -27.93 0.77
C TRP A 130 -2.73 -27.10 2.07
N CYS A 131 -3.01 -27.71 3.22
CA CYS A 131 -3.05 -27.07 4.54
C CYS A 131 -2.03 -27.69 5.48
#